data_AF-A0A2M7SPI9-F1
#
_entry.id   AF-A0A2M7SPI9-F1
#
_cell.length_a   1.000
_cell.length_b   1.000
_cell.length_c   1.000
_cell.angle_alpha   90.00
_cell.angle_beta   90.00
_cell.angle_gamma   90.00
#
_symmetry.space_group_name_H-M   'P 1'
#
loop_
_entity.id
_entity.type
_entity.pdbx_description
1 polymer ?
#
loop_
_entity_poly.entity_id
_entity_poly.type
_entity_poly.pdbx_seq_one_letter_code
_entity_poly.pdbx_strand_id
1 'polypeptide(L)'
;VNEHGEPIGYAVVFKIMGLRPGDHAAKEAGQLLGEISDQMHRQGKPMLSALVINQQEKMPGKGFFELAISLGKLRFGASDSEKKAFWKSELTEVYSTTW
;
A
#
# COMPACT_ATOMS: atom_id res chain seq x y z
N VAL A 1 20.78 1.72 -9.85
CA VAL A 1 20.02 1.71 -8.58
C VAL A 1 18.88 2.68 -8.80
N ASN A 2 17.62 2.23 -8.79
CA ASN A 2 16.49 3.09 -9.16
C ASN A 2 16.46 4.33 -8.26
N GLU A 3 16.22 5.49 -8.86
CA GLU A 3 16.32 6.82 -8.23
C GLU A 3 15.17 7.13 -7.25
N HIS A 4 14.36 6.13 -6.94
CA HIS A 4 13.22 6.20 -6.04
C HIS A 4 13.36 5.11 -4.97
N GLY A 5 13.19 5.47 -3.69
CA GLY A 5 13.48 4.60 -2.54
C GLY A 5 12.73 3.27 -2.58
N GLU A 6 13.20 2.23 -1.90
CA GLU A 6 12.51 0.93 -1.91
C GLU A 6 11.25 0.93 -1.03
N PRO A 7 10.18 0.17 -1.38
CA PRO A 7 9.04 -0.07 -0.50
C PRO A 7 9.49 -0.60 0.87
N ILE A 8 8.82 -0.15 1.93
CA ILE A 8 9.14 -0.50 3.31
C ILE A 8 8.29 -1.67 3.82
N GLY A 9 8.82 -2.39 4.80
CA GLY A 9 8.06 -3.42 5.51
C GLY A 9 7.20 -2.84 6.63
N TYR A 10 6.16 -3.56 7.02
CA TYR A 10 5.29 -3.21 8.15
C TYR A 10 6.04 -2.94 9.47
N ALA A 11 7.21 -3.56 9.69
CA ALA A 11 8.04 -3.28 10.87
C ALA A 11 8.41 -1.79 11.01
N VAL A 12 8.63 -1.09 9.90
CA VAL A 12 8.90 0.36 9.89
C VAL A 12 7.65 1.13 10.30
N VAL A 13 6.49 0.75 9.75
CA VAL A 13 5.20 1.38 10.08
C VAL A 13 4.86 1.21 11.56
N PHE A 14 5.03 0.00 12.10
CA PHE A 14 4.81 -0.26 13.54
C PHE A 14 5.68 0.63 14.42
N LYS A 15 6.97 0.78 14.06
CA LYS A 15 7.89 1.66 14.78
C LYS A 15 7.44 3.11 14.77
N ILE A 16 6.99 3.63 13.61
CA ILE A 16 6.47 4.99 13.47
C ILE A 16 5.23 5.19 14.34
N MET A 17 4.35 4.20 14.39
CA MET A 17 3.12 4.23 15.20
C MET A 17 3.34 3.94 16.70
N GLY A 18 4.57 3.62 17.13
CA GLY A 18 4.85 3.21 18.51
C GLY A 18 4.22 1.87 18.90
N LEU A 19 3.91 1.01 17.92
CA LEU A 19 3.26 -0.28 18.12
C LEU A 19 4.29 -1.42 18.25
N ARG A 20 3.96 -2.41 19.07
CA ARG A 20 4.72 -3.67 19.14
C ARG A 20 4.23 -4.61 18.04
N PRO A 21 5.12 -5.25 17.26
CA PRO A 21 4.71 -6.17 16.19
C PRO A 21 3.78 -7.28 16.69
N GLY A 22 2.75 -7.60 15.91
CA GLY A 22 1.74 -8.61 16.19
C GLY A 22 0.44 -8.33 15.43
N ASP A 23 -0.54 -9.23 15.55
CA ASP A 23 -1.79 -9.15 14.77
C ASP A 23 -2.56 -7.86 15.04
N HIS A 24 -2.58 -7.40 16.30
CA HIS A 24 -3.19 -6.12 16.66
C HIS A 24 -2.50 -4.96 15.93
N ALA A 25 -1.17 -4.90 15.96
CA ALA A 25 -0.43 -3.83 15.28
C ALA A 25 -0.60 -3.87 13.76
N ALA A 26 -0.65 -5.07 13.17
CA ALA A 26 -0.93 -5.23 11.75
C ALA A 26 -2.32 -4.69 11.36
N LYS A 27 -3.33 -4.96 12.19
CA LYS A 27 -4.69 -4.45 12.00
C LYS A 27 -4.74 -2.93 12.10
N GLU A 28 -4.20 -2.35 13.17
CA GLU A 28 -4.17 -0.90 13.39
C GLU A 28 -3.42 -0.18 12.27
N ALA A 29 -2.24 -0.67 11.90
CA ALA A 29 -1.45 -0.09 10.81
C ALA A 29 -2.17 -0.21 9.46
N GLY A 30 -2.77 -1.37 9.17
CA GLY A 30 -3.53 -1.58 7.95
C GLY A 30 -4.73 -0.64 7.84
N GLN A 31 -5.45 -0.43 8.94
CA GLN A 31 -6.58 0.50 8.98
C GLN A 31 -6.12 1.95 8.72
N LEU A 32 -5.12 2.44 9.44
CA LEU A 32 -4.60 3.80 9.25
C LEU A 32 -4.10 4.02 7.82
N LEU A 33 -3.33 3.07 7.28
CA LEU A 33 -2.84 3.14 5.89
C LEU A 33 -4.00 3.14 4.89
N GLY A 34 -5.07 2.40 5.17
CA GLY A 34 -6.28 2.39 4.34
C GLY A 34 -6.99 3.74 4.34
N GLU A 35 -7.19 4.34 5.51
CA GLU A 35 -7.81 5.66 5.68
C GLU A 35 -7.02 6.75 4.95
N ILE A 36 -5.68 6.75 5.09
CA ILE A 36 -4.80 7.68 4.36
C ILE A 36 -4.92 7.47 2.85
N SER A 37 -4.85 6.23 2.36
CA SER A 37 -4.95 5.94 0.93
C SER A 37 -6.30 6.33 0.33
N ASP A 38 -7.40 6.11 1.05
CA ASP A 38 -8.72 6.56 0.64
C ASP A 38 -8.80 8.10 0.55
N GLN A 39 -8.26 8.81 1.54
CA GLN A 39 -8.18 10.26 1.51
C GLN A 39 -7.33 10.77 0.33
N MET A 40 -6.18 10.15 0.06
CA MET A 40 -5.32 10.50 -1.07
C MET A 40 -6.04 10.26 -2.39
N HIS A 41 -6.73 9.13 -2.53
CA HIS A 41 -7.52 8.83 -3.72
C HIS A 41 -8.61 9.87 -3.97
N ARG A 42 -9.32 10.32 -2.93
CA ARG A 42 -10.31 11.41 -3.03
C ARG A 42 -9.72 12.74 -3.51
N GLN A 43 -8.41 12.93 -3.37
CA GLN A 43 -7.67 14.09 -3.88
C GLN A 43 -7.06 13.84 -5.27
N GLY A 44 -7.35 12.71 -5.91
CA GLY A 44 -6.77 12.32 -7.20
C GLY A 44 -5.31 11.85 -7.10
N LYS A 45 -4.82 11.56 -5.89
CA LYS A 45 -3.46 11.06 -5.64
C LYS A 45 -3.44 9.53 -5.60
N PRO A 46 -2.27 8.90 -5.84
CA PRO A 46 -2.12 7.45 -5.73
C PRO A 46 -2.26 6.97 -4.28
N MET A 47 -2.51 5.67 -4.12
CA MET A 47 -2.64 5.03 -2.81
C MET A 47 -1.29 4.95 -2.11
N LEU A 48 -1.05 5.78 -1.09
CA LEU A 48 0.21 5.83 -0.36
C LEU A 48 0.61 4.48 0.25
N SER A 49 -0.37 3.64 0.60
CA SER A 49 -0.15 2.28 1.10
C SER A 49 0.54 1.34 0.10
N ALA A 50 0.71 1.73 -1.17
CA ALA A 50 1.55 1.02 -2.14
C ALA A 50 3.03 0.93 -1.72
N LEU A 51 3.49 1.83 -0.83
CA LEU A 51 4.85 1.81 -0.26
C LEU A 51 5.06 0.71 0.77
N VAL A 52 4.00 0.09 1.29
CA VAL A 52 4.10 -0.86 2.40
C VAL A 52 3.87 -2.28 1.91
N ILE A 53 4.88 -3.14 2.09
CA ILE A 53 4.86 -4.52 1.61
C ILE A 53 4.97 -5.54 2.73
N ASN A 54 4.45 -6.74 2.46
CA ASN A 54 4.91 -7.95 3.11
C ASN A 54 6.32 -8.28 2.59
N GLN A 55 7.31 -8.30 3.48
CA GLN A 55 8.71 -8.53 3.08
C GLN A 55 8.99 -9.94 2.55
N GLN A 56 8.17 -10.93 2.92
CA GLN A 56 8.30 -12.31 2.42
C GLN A 56 7.74 -12.43 1.01
N GLU A 57 6.53 -11.90 0.79
CA GLU A 57 5.83 -11.97 -0.50
C GLU A 57 6.33 -10.93 -1.52
N LYS A 58 7.07 -9.91 -1.05
CA LYS A 58 7.54 -8.77 -1.86
C LYS A 58 6.42 -8.06 -2.59
N MET A 59 5.23 -8.01 -1.99
CA MET A 59 4.04 -7.32 -2.48
C MET A 59 3.25 -6.70 -1.32
N PRO A 60 2.34 -5.75 -1.59
CA PRO A 60 1.38 -5.28 -0.60
C PRO A 60 0.50 -6.42 -0.09
N GLY A 61 0.01 -6.26 1.14
CA GLY A 61 -0.92 -7.22 1.73
C GLY A 61 -2.30 -7.18 1.07
N LYS A 62 -3.12 -8.21 1.36
CA LYS A 62 -4.48 -8.37 0.84
C LYS A 62 -5.34 -7.10 0.93
N GLY A 63 -5.29 -6.41 2.07
CA GLY A 63 -6.09 -5.20 2.32
C GLY A 63 -5.81 -4.06 1.33
N PHE A 64 -4.59 -3.94 0.79
CA PHE A 64 -4.28 -2.96 -0.25
C PHE A 64 -5.09 -3.23 -1.53
N PHE A 65 -5.14 -4.47 -1.97
CA PHE A 65 -5.88 -4.86 -3.18
C PHE A 65 -7.38 -4.81 -2.97
N GLU A 66 -7.87 -5.18 -1.78
CA GLU A 66 -9.28 -5.05 -1.42
C GLU A 66 -9.73 -3.58 -1.45
N LEU A 67 -8.92 -2.67 -0.90
CA LEU A 67 -9.18 -1.24 -0.97
C LEU A 67 -9.13 -0.73 -2.42
N ALA A 68 -8.12 -1.14 -3.20
CA ALA A 68 -8.05 -0.76 -4.61
C ALA A 68 -9.30 -1.19 -5.40
N ILE A 69 -9.87 -2.35 -5.08
CA ILE A 69 -11.13 -2.82 -5.67
C ILE A 69 -12.30 -1.96 -5.21
N SER A 70 -12.42 -1.65 -3.91
CA SER A 70 -13.52 -0.84 -3.40
C SER A 70 -13.49 0.60 -3.91
N LEU A 71 -12.31 1.12 -4.23
CA LEU A 71 -12.10 2.43 -4.85
C LEU A 71 -12.27 2.40 -6.39
N GLY A 72 -12.54 1.23 -6.99
CA GLY A 72 -12.68 1.08 -8.44
C GLY A 72 -11.36 1.19 -9.24
N LYS A 73 -10.20 1.20 -8.57
CA LYS A 73 -8.87 1.26 -9.20
C LYS A 73 -8.38 -0.09 -9.70
N LEU A 74 -8.91 -1.18 -9.13
CA LEU A 74 -8.63 -2.55 -9.54
C LEU A 74 -9.93 -3.31 -9.74
N ARG A 75 -10.03 -4.12 -10.80
CA ARG A 75 -11.24 -4.93 -11.04
C ARG A 75 -11.38 -6.05 -10.01
N PHE A 76 -12.63 -6.38 -9.67
CA PHE A 76 -12.93 -7.59 -8.90
C PHE A 76 -12.41 -8.84 -9.64
N GLY A 77 -11.85 -9.80 -8.90
CA GLY A 77 -11.29 -11.03 -9.47
C GLY A 77 -10.04 -10.82 -10.34
N ALA A 78 -9.30 -9.72 -10.14
CA ALA A 78 -7.99 -9.53 -10.78
C ALA A 78 -7.05 -10.70 -10.46
N SER A 79 -6.37 -11.20 -11.49
CA SER A 79 -5.30 -12.20 -11.36
C SER A 79 -4.09 -11.63 -10.63
N ASP A 80 -3.18 -12.49 -10.19
CA ASP A 80 -2.00 -12.04 -9.46
C ASP A 80 -1.03 -11.23 -10.34
N SER A 81 -0.99 -11.49 -11.65
CA SER A 81 -0.23 -10.66 -12.59
C SER A 81 -0.81 -9.26 -12.72
N GLU A 82 -2.15 -9.14 -12.78
CA GLU A 82 -2.84 -7.84 -12.81
C GLU A 82 -2.66 -7.07 -11.50
N LYS A 83 -2.79 -7.74 -10.34
CA LYS A 83 -2.49 -7.14 -9.03
C LYS A 83 -1.06 -6.61 -8.98
N LYS A 84 -0.09 -7.39 -9.45
CA LYS A 84 1.32 -6.99 -9.46
C LYS A 84 1.58 -5.82 -10.41
N ALA A 85 0.94 -5.82 -11.59
CA ALA A 85 1.03 -4.72 -12.54
C ALA A 85 0.42 -3.43 -11.97
N PHE A 86 -0.77 -3.53 -11.37
CA PHE A 86 -1.44 -2.44 -10.67
C PHE A 86 -0.58 -1.86 -9.56
N TRP A 87 -0.06 -2.70 -8.66
CA TRP A 87 0.80 -2.25 -7.57
C TRP A 87 2.04 -1.52 -8.08
N LYS A 88 2.72 -2.05 -9.11
CA LYS A 88 3.87 -1.37 -9.71
C LYS A 88 3.50 0.01 -10.28
N SER A 89 2.33 0.12 -10.92
CA SER A 89 1.82 1.39 -11.43
C SER A 89 1.60 2.39 -10.29
N GLU A 90 0.85 2.02 -9.25
CA GLU A 90 0.60 2.87 -8.08
C GLU A 90 1.91 3.29 -7.39
N LEU A 91 2.85 2.36 -7.26
CA LEU A 91 4.15 2.63 -6.65
C LEU A 91 4.94 3.65 -7.47
N THR A 92 4.95 3.53 -8.80
CA THR A 92 5.55 4.52 -9.69
C THR A 92 4.88 5.88 -9.55
N GLU A 93 3.55 5.93 -9.49
CA GLU A 93 2.82 7.19 -9.29
C GLU A 93 3.14 7.83 -7.93
N VAL A 94 3.27 7.04 -6.85
CA VAL A 94 3.65 7.56 -5.53
C VAL A 94 5.00 8.28 -5.59
N TYR A 95 5.98 7.71 -6.30
CA TYR A 95 7.31 8.30 -6.40
C TYR A 95 7.38 9.53 -7.32
N SER A 96 6.47 9.65 -8.28
CA SER A 96 6.38 10.81 -9.17
C SER A 96 5.44 11.90 -8.64
N THR A 97 4.66 11.61 -7.61
CA THR A 97 3.69 12.54 -7.00
C THR A 97 4.41 13.60 -6.18
N THR A 98 4.02 14.87 -6.37
CA THR A 98 4.33 15.97 -5.45
C THR A 98 3.28 15.99 -4.34
N TRP A 99 3.73 15.84 -3.09
CA TRP A 99 2.86 15.63 -1.92
C TRP A 99 2.37 16.92 -1.29
#